data_AF-A0AAW2TMD6-F1
#
_entry.id   AF-A0AAW2TMD6-F1
#
_cell.length_a   1.000
_cell.length_b   1.000
_cell.length_c   1.000
_cell.angle_alpha   90.00
_cell.angle_beta   90.00
_cell.angle_gamma   90.00
#
_symmetry.space_group_name_H-M   'P 1'
#
loop_
_entity.id
_entity.type
_entity.pdbx_description
1 polymer ?
#
loop_
_entity_poly.entity_id
_entity_poly.type
_entity_poly.pdbx_seq_one_letter_code
_entity_poly.pdbx_strand_id
1 'polypeptide(L)'
;MELNNEVTEKVTYTLEGETNDKGVYTLTAEGDHGEDLCAVTLVKSSMADCAEIPDEKPAADVTLTLNNGFHDEFRHANPLAFTRKEALPECAELFKELEEAKKDE
;
A
#
# COMPACT_ATOMS: atom_id res chain seq x y z
N MET A 1 2.26 -2.66 8.72
CA MET A 1 0.96 -2.00 8.93
C MET A 1 0.91 -1.52 10.36
N GLU A 2 0.67 -0.24 10.54
CA GLU A 2 0.49 0.37 11.86
C GLU A 2 -0.94 0.84 12.00
N LEU A 3 -1.50 0.65 13.18
CA LEU A 3 -2.83 1.11 13.56
C LEU A 3 -2.64 2.14 14.65
N ASN A 4 -3.14 3.34 14.40
CA ASN A 4 -3.01 4.48 15.29
C ASN A 4 -4.40 4.92 15.72
N ASN A 5 -4.65 4.99 17.02
CA ASN A 5 -5.93 5.49 17.51
C ASN A 5 -6.19 6.91 16.99
N GLU A 6 -7.36 7.12 16.39
CA GLU A 6 -7.69 8.36 15.66
C GLU A 6 -7.60 9.60 16.56
N VAL A 7 -7.91 9.45 17.85
CA VAL A 7 -7.94 10.58 18.80
C VAL A 7 -6.60 10.79 19.49
N THR A 8 -5.97 9.70 19.93
CA THR A 8 -4.75 9.80 20.76
C THR A 8 -3.46 9.75 19.94
N GLU A 9 -3.54 9.43 18.65
CA GLU A 9 -2.42 9.23 17.73
C GLU A 9 -1.40 8.18 18.19
N LYS A 10 -1.77 7.37 19.19
CA LYS A 10 -0.91 6.30 19.71
C LYS A 10 -1.06 5.06 18.86
N VAL A 11 0.06 4.43 18.54
CA VAL A 11 0.09 3.09 17.98
C VAL A 11 -0.63 2.14 18.93
N THR A 12 -1.71 1.53 18.46
CA THR A 12 -2.48 0.51 19.17
C THR A 12 -2.05 -0.89 18.76
N TYR A 13 -1.63 -1.04 17.50
CA TYR A 13 -1.30 -2.34 16.93
C TYR A 13 -0.29 -2.22 15.78
N THR A 14 0.54 -3.24 15.61
CA THR A 14 1.52 -3.31 14.52
C THR A 14 1.54 -4.72 13.94
N LEU A 15 1.51 -4.81 12.61
CA LEU A 15 1.61 -6.04 11.85
C LEU A 15 2.71 -5.93 10.81
N GLU A 16 3.51 -6.97 10.68
CA GLU A 16 4.48 -7.12 9.60
C GLU A 16 4.14 -8.35 8.76
N GLY A 17 4.52 -8.32 7.49
CA GLY A 17 4.33 -9.44 6.58
C GLY A 17 5.20 -9.31 5.35
N GLU A 18 5.41 -10.42 4.68
CA GLU A 18 6.17 -10.50 3.44
C GLU A 18 5.23 -10.77 2.26
N THR A 19 5.62 -10.30 1.08
CA THR A 19 4.93 -10.63 -0.16
C THR A 19 5.32 -12.03 -0.63
N ASN A 20 4.37 -12.73 -1.26
CA ASN A 20 4.66 -13.98 -1.96
C ASN A 20 5.36 -13.72 -3.31
N ASP A 21 5.56 -14.81 -4.08
CA ASP A 21 6.17 -14.80 -5.42
C ASP A 21 5.41 -13.95 -6.45
N LYS A 22 4.15 -13.62 -6.19
CA LYS A 22 3.31 -12.73 -7.03
C LYS A 22 3.27 -11.29 -6.53
N GLY A 23 4.01 -10.94 -5.48
CA GLY A 23 3.98 -9.60 -4.88
C GLY A 23 2.76 -9.33 -4.00
N VAL A 24 2.00 -10.37 -3.62
CA VAL A 24 0.79 -10.24 -2.79
C VAL A 24 1.16 -10.52 -1.32
N TYR A 25 0.75 -9.63 -0.42
CA TYR A 25 0.85 -9.83 1.02
C TYR A 25 -0.55 -10.10 1.61
N THR A 26 -0.59 -10.72 2.79
CA THR A 26 -1.81 -10.88 3.58
C THR A 26 -1.46 -10.62 5.04
N LEU A 27 -2.15 -9.66 5.65
CA LEU A 27 -1.98 -9.29 7.06
C LEU A 27 -3.30 -9.60 7.78
N THR A 28 -3.21 -10.29 8.91
CA THR A 28 -4.38 -10.65 9.73
C THR A 28 -4.38 -9.80 10.99
N ALA A 29 -5.36 -8.91 11.11
CA ALA A 29 -5.62 -8.16 12.34
C ALA A 29 -6.70 -8.87 13.16
N GLU A 30 -6.50 -8.97 14.47
CA GLU A 30 -7.47 -9.59 15.38
C GLU A 30 -8.33 -8.52 16.04
N GLY A 31 -9.65 -8.65 15.93
CA GLY A 31 -10.60 -7.75 16.57
C GLY A 31 -11.11 -6.64 15.66
N ASP A 32 -11.88 -5.72 16.26
CA ASP A 32 -12.42 -4.53 15.61
C ASP A 32 -11.50 -3.34 15.88
N HIS A 33 -11.14 -2.62 14.83
CA HIS A 33 -10.26 -1.45 14.87
C HIS A 33 -10.96 -0.21 14.31
N GLY A 34 -12.26 -0.06 14.58
CA GLY A 34 -13.06 1.07 14.10
C GLY A 34 -12.64 2.45 14.65
N GLU A 35 -11.85 2.48 15.72
CA GLU A 35 -11.30 3.71 16.32
C GLU A 35 -9.85 4.00 15.86
N ASP A 36 -9.29 3.17 14.98
CA ASP A 36 -7.90 3.26 14.55
C ASP A 36 -7.79 3.64 13.06
N LEU A 37 -6.86 4.56 12.77
CA LEU A 37 -6.34 4.80 11.44
C LEU A 37 -5.30 3.74 11.10
N CYS A 38 -5.62 2.94 10.10
CA CYS A 38 -4.93 1.71 9.75
C CYS A 38 -4.19 1.89 8.41
N ALA A 39 -2.85 1.91 8.43
CA ALA A 39 -2.04 2.18 7.24
C ALA A 39 -0.97 1.10 7.00
N VAL A 40 -0.90 0.61 5.76
CA VAL A 40 0.19 -0.26 5.30
C VAL A 40 1.29 0.59 4.67
N THR A 41 2.53 0.38 5.08
CA THR A 41 3.71 1.08 4.56
C THR A 41 4.78 0.10 4.10
N LEU A 42 5.66 0.57 3.21
CA LEU A 42 6.81 -0.20 2.74
C LEU A 42 7.91 -0.23 3.80
N VAL A 43 8.48 -1.41 4.05
CA VAL A 43 9.60 -1.58 4.98
C VAL A 43 10.90 -1.88 4.23
N LYS A 44 10.89 -2.92 3.39
CA LYS A 44 12.09 -3.39 2.69
C LYS A 44 11.74 -4.10 1.39
N SER A 45 12.56 -3.90 0.37
CA SER A 45 12.53 -4.68 -0.86
C SER A 45 13.54 -5.82 -0.84
N SER A 46 13.18 -6.96 -1.44
CA SER A 46 14.10 -8.07 -1.71
C SER A 46 14.99 -7.82 -2.94
N MET A 47 14.65 -6.83 -3.78
CA MET A 47 15.38 -6.47 -5.00
C MET A 47 16.26 -5.25 -4.78
N ALA A 48 17.58 -5.41 -4.90
CA ALA A 48 18.54 -4.34 -4.59
C ALA A 48 18.52 -3.16 -5.61
N ASP A 49 18.06 -3.39 -6.84
CA ASP A 49 17.86 -2.38 -7.88
C ASP A 49 16.48 -1.70 -7.82
N CYS A 50 15.58 -2.18 -6.95
CA CYS A 50 14.20 -1.72 -6.79
C CYS A 50 13.84 -1.65 -5.30
N ALA A 51 14.57 -0.81 -4.56
CA ALA A 51 14.45 -0.70 -3.11
C ALA A 51 14.24 0.72 -2.60
N GLU A 52 14.16 1.71 -3.50
CA GLU A 52 14.01 3.10 -3.10
C GLU A 52 12.54 3.35 -2.71
N ILE A 53 12.32 3.95 -1.55
CA ILE A 53 10.98 4.39 -1.16
C ILE A 53 10.77 5.77 -1.78
N PRO A 54 9.67 6.01 -2.53
CA PRO A 54 9.36 7.32 -3.08
C PRO A 54 9.35 8.43 -2.01
N ASP A 55 9.67 9.67 -2.41
CA ASP A 55 9.68 10.84 -1.52
C ASP A 55 8.32 11.07 -0.86
N GLU A 56 7.25 10.96 -1.65
CA GLU A 56 5.88 10.83 -1.15
C GLU A 56 5.70 9.41 -0.62
N LYS A 57 6.19 9.18 0.60
CA LYS A 57 6.17 7.86 1.27
C LYS A 57 4.80 7.20 1.10
N PRO A 58 4.69 6.16 0.28
CA PRO A 58 3.40 5.62 -0.07
C PRO A 58 2.84 4.86 1.13
N ALA A 59 1.57 5.10 1.43
CA ALA A 59 0.80 4.38 2.42
C ALA A 59 -0.51 3.92 1.79
N ALA A 60 -0.95 2.72 2.14
CA ALA A 60 -2.25 2.20 1.75
C ALA A 60 -3.15 2.15 2.98
N ASP A 61 -4.10 3.07 3.03
CA ASP A 61 -5.08 3.15 4.10
C ASP A 61 -6.16 2.08 3.91
N VAL A 62 -6.55 1.44 5.00
CA VAL A 62 -7.60 0.41 5.02
C VAL A 62 -8.53 0.65 6.20
N THR A 63 -9.81 0.29 6.07
CA THR A 63 -10.76 0.39 7.19
C THR A 63 -11.01 -1.00 7.76
N LEU A 64 -10.62 -1.21 9.03
CA LEU A 64 -10.75 -2.48 9.74
C LEU A 64 -11.82 -2.40 10.83
N THR A 65 -13.08 -2.37 10.43
CA THR A 65 -14.21 -2.52 11.35
C THR A 65 -15.22 -3.53 10.82
N LEU A 66 -15.95 -4.16 11.71
CA LEU A 66 -17.14 -4.97 11.46
C LEU A 66 -18.42 -4.12 11.46
N ASN A 67 -18.35 -2.89 12.00
CA ASN A 67 -19.47 -1.95 12.02
C ASN A 67 -19.55 -1.14 10.70
N ASN A 68 -19.66 -1.84 9.58
CA ASN A 68 -19.81 -1.23 8.26
C ASN A 68 -20.75 -2.05 7.36
N GLY A 69 -20.91 -1.63 6.12
CA GLY A 69 -21.78 -2.29 5.13
C GLY A 69 -21.13 -3.45 4.38
N PHE A 70 -19.90 -3.85 4.71
CA PHE A 70 -19.22 -4.93 4.00
C PHE A 70 -19.69 -6.30 4.52
N HIS A 71 -19.88 -7.24 3.60
CA HIS A 71 -20.33 -8.59 3.95
C HIS A 71 -19.18 -9.54 4.29
N ASP A 72 -17.95 -9.17 3.93
CA ASP A 72 -16.75 -9.96 4.16
C ASP A 72 -15.78 -9.27 5.14
N GLU A 73 -14.79 -10.05 5.57
CA GLU A 73 -13.72 -9.64 6.47
C GLU A 73 -12.42 -9.29 5.72
N PHE A 74 -12.46 -9.24 4.38
CA PHE A 74 -11.28 -8.96 3.55
C PHE A 74 -11.28 -7.52 3.09
N ARG A 75 -10.12 -6.85 3.21
CA ARG A 75 -9.94 -5.49 2.72
C ARG A 75 -8.78 -5.47 1.74
N HIS A 76 -9.05 -4.98 0.54
CA HIS A 76 -8.04 -4.80 -0.49
C HIS A 76 -7.39 -3.43 -0.32
N ALA A 77 -6.12 -3.43 0.04
CA ALA A 77 -5.30 -2.24 0.10
C ALA A 77 -4.81 -1.85 -1.30
N ASN A 78 -4.59 -0.57 -1.53
CA ASN A 78 -3.92 -0.11 -2.75
C ASN A 78 -2.49 -0.71 -2.84
N PRO A 79 -2.02 -1.00 -4.06
CA PRO A 79 -0.66 -1.50 -4.25
C PRO A 79 0.36 -0.43 -3.85
N LEU A 80 1.45 -0.88 -3.24
CA LEU A 80 2.60 -0.05 -2.88
C LEU A 80 3.78 -0.49 -3.72
N ALA A 81 4.57 0.47 -4.21
CA ALA A 81 5.70 0.20 -5.08
C ALA A 81 6.98 0.87 -4.57
N PHE A 82 8.08 0.12 -4.62
CA PHE A 82 9.41 0.70 -4.55
C PHE A 82 9.78 1.28 -5.92
N THR A 83 10.59 2.32 -5.90
CA THR A 83 11.18 2.94 -7.06
C THR A 83 12.47 2.21 -7.44
N ARG A 84 12.65 2.00 -8.74
CA ARG A 84 13.92 1.54 -9.31
C ARG A 84 14.92 2.69 -9.38
N LYS A 85 16.20 2.37 -9.18
CA LYS A 85 17.29 3.35 -9.27
C LYS A 85 17.40 3.99 -10.65
N GLU A 86 17.16 3.18 -11.68
CA GLU A 86 17.21 3.61 -13.07
C GLU A 86 15.88 3.25 -13.74
N ALA A 87 15.32 4.23 -14.46
CA ALA A 87 14.12 4.02 -15.26
C ALA A 87 14.44 3.04 -16.41
N LEU A 88 13.49 2.15 -16.69
CA LEU A 88 13.61 1.26 -17.83
C LEU A 88 13.46 2.05 -19.15
N PRO A 89 14.19 1.68 -20.22
CA PRO A 89 14.08 2.36 -21.52
C PRO A 89 12.65 2.46 -22.04
N GLU A 90 11.84 1.43 -21.81
CA GLU A 90 10.46 1.31 -22.27
C GLU A 90 9.51 2.28 -21.55
N CYS A 91 9.90 2.83 -20.38
CA CYS A 91 9.07 3.82 -19.69
C CYS A 91 8.84 5.06 -20.55
N ALA A 92 9.83 5.48 -21.35
CA ALA A 92 9.70 6.65 -22.21
C ALA A 92 8.63 6.47 -23.30
N GLU A 93 8.53 5.27 -23.87
CA GLU A 93 7.50 4.94 -24.86
C GLU A 93 6.12 4.90 -24.22
N LEU A 94 5.99 4.25 -23.06
CA LEU A 94 4.73 4.20 -22.31
C LEU A 94 4.21 5.60 -21.94
N PHE A 95 5.08 6.50 -21.49
CA PHE A 95 4.67 7.87 -21.16
C PHE A 95 4.08 8.60 -22.37
N LYS A 96 4.67 8.42 -23.55
CA LYS A 96 4.16 9.01 -24.79
C LYS A 96 2.77 8.47 -25.13
N GLU A 97 2.57 7.16 -25.04
CA GLU A 97 1.25 6.54 -25.29
C GLU A 97 0.17 7.08 -24.34
N LEU A 98 0.50 7.21 -23.06
CA LEU A 98 -0.43 7.75 -22.05
C LEU A 98 -0.78 9.22 -22.29
N GLU A 99 0.17 10.04 -22.76
CA GLU A 99 -0.09 11.43 -23.13
C GLU A 99 -0.95 11.57 -24.38
N GLU A 100 -0.79 10.68 -25.35
CA GLU A 100 -1.62 10.64 -26.55
C GLU A 100 -3.05 10.22 -26.20
N ALA A 101 -3.23 9.16 -25.40
CA ALA A 101 -4.54 8.70 -24.97
C ALA A 101 -5.36 9.77 -24.23
N LYS A 102 -4.71 10.62 -23.41
CA LYS A 102 -5.37 11.73 -22.70
C LYS A 102 -5.87 12.86 -23.60
N LYS A 103 -5.38 12.96 -24.84
CA LYS A 103 -5.82 14.00 -25.79
C LYS A 103 -7.11 13.61 -26.52
N ASP A 104 -7.49 12.34 -26.46
CA ASP A 104 -8.67 11.79 -27.10
C ASP A 104 -9.90 11.75 -26.16
N GLU A 105 -9.75 12.19 -24.91
CA GLU A 105 -10.82 12.40 -23.90
C GLU A 105 -11.26 13.87 -23.81
#